data_AF-A0A926C3W8-F1
#
_entry.id   AF-A0A926C3W8-F1
#
_cell.length_a   1.000
_cell.length_b   1.000
_cell.length_c   1.000
_cell.angle_alpha   90.00
_cell.angle_beta   90.00
_cell.angle_gamma   90.00
#
_symmetry.space_group_name_H-M   'P 1'
#
loop_
_entity.id
_entity.type
_entity.pdbx_description
1 polymer ?
#
loop_
_entity_poly.entity_id
_entity_poly.type
_entity_poly.pdbx_seq_one_letter_code
_entity_poly.pdbx_strand_id
1 'polypeptide(L)' 'MPKGDIVLITFPFTDLSGSKLRPAVVLVDTSSDLTVCFITTQLKWQESTDVLLLPDPANGLRKQSLWFGPVKSQRWTDY' A
#
# COMPACT_ATOMS: atom_id res chain seq x y z
N MET A 1 1.61 -11.83 10.80
CA MET A 1 0.64 -10.73 10.76
C MET A 1 -0.64 -11.20 10.09
N PRO A 2 -1.80 -11.10 10.75
CA PRO A 2 -3.06 -11.51 10.15
C PRO A 2 -3.36 -10.74 8.87
N LYS A 3 -4.00 -11.44 7.92
CA LYS A 3 -4.52 -10.84 6.69
C LYS A 3 -5.47 -9.68 7.04
N GLY A 4 -5.28 -8.55 6.38
CA GLY A 4 -6.06 -7.33 6.61
C GLY A 4 -5.37 -6.30 7.50
N ASP A 5 -4.29 -6.66 8.19
CA ASP A 5 -3.50 -5.69 8.96
C ASP A 5 -2.89 -4.61 8.06
N ILE A 6 -2.88 -3.38 8.56
CA ILE A 6 -2.15 -2.27 7.94
C ILE A 6 -0.81 -2.12 8.65
N VAL A 7 0.26 -2.26 7.87
CA VAL A 7 1.64 -2.20 8.34
C VAL A 7 2.38 -1.06 7.65
N LEU A 8 3.35 -0.46 8.34
CA LEU A 8 4.28 0.49 7.73
C LEU A 8 5.52 -0.25 7.26
N ILE A 9 5.81 -0.15 5.96
CA ILE A 9 6.98 -0.78 5.36
C ILE A 9 7.81 0.22 4.58
N THR A 10 9.12 0.06 4.64
CA THR A 10 10.06 0.88 3.89
C THR A 10 10.18 0.31 2.48
N PHE A 11 9.79 1.08 1.47
CA PHE A 11 9.88 0.67 0.06
C PHE A 11 10.84 1.56 -0.71
N PRO A 12 11.82 0.99 -1.43
CA PRO A 12 12.77 1.77 -2.21
C PRO A 12 12.09 2.43 -3.42
N PHE A 13 12.66 3.54 -3.88
CA PHE A 13 12.36 4.04 -5.23
C PHE A 13 12.94 3.13 -6.30
N THR A 14 12.40 3.19 -7.52
CA THR A 14 12.92 2.37 -8.63
C THR A 14 14.37 2.70 -8.95
N ASP A 15 14.72 3.98 -8.83
CA ASP A 15 16.07 4.48 -9.10
C ASP A 15 17.04 4.24 -7.93
N LEU A 16 16.56 3.58 -6.86
CA LEU A 16 17.30 3.28 -5.63
C LEU A 16 17.89 4.53 -4.94
N SER A 17 17.43 5.74 -5.30
CA SER A 17 17.93 7.00 -4.70
C SER A 17 17.57 7.13 -3.23
N GLY A 18 16.61 6.34 -2.75
CA GLY A 18 16.17 6.32 -1.37
C GLY A 18 15.01 5.37 -1.16
N SER A 19 14.34 5.54 -0.01
CA SER A 19 13.15 4.78 0.34
C SER A 19 12.12 5.66 1.02
N LYS A 20 10.84 5.25 0.94
CA LYS A 20 9.74 5.87 1.68
C LYS A 20 9.08 4.84 2.58
N LEU A 21 8.76 5.27 3.79
CA LEU A 21 7.87 4.52 4.66
C LEU A 21 6.43 4.68 4.16
N ARG A 22 5.80 3.58 3.77
CA ARG A 22 4.45 3.58 3.19
C ARG A 22 3.56 2.56 3.91
N PRO A 23 2.28 2.90 4.16
CA PRO A 23 1.33 1.92 4.66
C PRO A 23 0.99 0.88 3.58
N ALA A 24 0.81 -0.37 4.00
CA ALA A 24 0.41 -1.48 3.15
C ALA A 24 -0.52 -2.44 3.89
N VAL A 25 -1.45 -3.06 3.19
CA VAL A 25 -2.34 -4.11 3.72
C VAL A 25 -1.68 -5.47 3.54
N VAL A 26 -1.67 -6.30 4.58
CA VAL A 26 -1.24 -7.70 4.51
C VAL A 26 -2.29 -8.53 3.76
N LEU A 27 -1.89 -9.13 2.64
CA LEU A 27 -2.77 -10.00 1.84
C LEU A 27 -2.55 -11.47 2.16
N VAL A 28 -1.29 -11.86 2.27
CA VAL A 28 -0.85 -13.22 2.57
C VAL A 28 0.36 -13.12 3.49
N ASP A 29 0.36 -13.93 4.54
CA ASP A 29 1.48 -14.12 5.45
C ASP A 29 1.82 -15.60 5.45
N THR A 30 3.05 -15.92 5.06
CA THR A 30 3.60 -17.28 5.06
C THR A 30 4.79 -17.35 6.01
N SER A 31 5.35 -18.55 6.21
CA SER A 31 6.51 -18.70 7.09
C SER A 31 7.77 -17.93 6.64
N SER A 32 7.90 -17.66 5.33
CA SER A 32 9.07 -17.00 4.74
C SER A 32 8.77 -15.64 4.13
N ASP A 33 7.55 -15.47 3.61
CA ASP A 33 7.20 -14.35 2.74
C ASP A 33 5.92 -13.66 3.21
N LEU A 34 5.93 -12.33 3.08
CA LEU A 34 4.78 -11.46 3.32
C LEU A 34 4.38 -10.82 1.98
N THR A 35 3.19 -11.15 1.49
CA THR A 35 2.59 -10.46 0.34
C THR A 35 1.71 -9.34 0.86
N VAL A 36 2.05 -8.10 0.47
CA VAL A 36 1.32 -6.91 0.86
C VAL A 36 0.87 -6.12 -0.37
N CYS A 37 -0.03 -5.19 -0.15
CA CYS A 37 -0.38 -4.22 -1.17
C CYS A 37 -0.39 -2.80 -0.60
N PHE A 38 0.23 -1.89 -1.32
CA PHE A 38 0.43 -0.52 -0.86
C PHE A 38 -0.86 0.30 -0.82
N ILE A 39 -0.88 1.24 0.11
CA ILE A 39 -1.91 2.25 0.26
C ILE A 39 -1.33 3.60 -0.18
N THR A 40 -2.14 4.42 -0.84
CA THR A 40 -1.78 5.81 -1.17
C THR A 40 -2.88 6.80 -0.93
N THR A 41 -2.51 8.05 -0.68
CA THR A 41 -3.44 9.19 -0.66
C THR A 41 -3.65 9.82 -2.05
N GLN A 42 -2.99 9.32 -3.09
CA GLN A 42 -3.05 9.87 -4.45
C GLN A 42 -4.32 9.39 -5.20
N LEU A 43 -5.47 9.96 -4.82
CA LEU A 43 -6.79 9.53 -5.32
C LEU A 43 -6.98 9.70 -6.84
N LYS A 44 -6.23 10.61 -7.46
CA LYS A 44 -6.26 10.86 -8.92
C LYS A 44 -5.88 9.64 -9.78
N TRP A 45 -5.33 8.58 -9.18
CA TRP A 45 -4.90 7.36 -9.86
C TRP A 45 -5.86 6.18 -9.64
N GLN A 46 -7.05 6.43 -9.13
CA GLN A 46 -8.07 5.41 -8.91
C GLN A 46 -8.44 4.70 -10.21
N GLU A 47 -8.44 3.38 -10.17
CA GLU A 47 -8.97 2.50 -11.20
C GLU A 47 -10.12 1.64 -10.65
N SER A 48 -10.80 0.91 -11.53
CA SER A 48 -11.97 0.10 -11.19
C SER A 48 -11.67 -1.04 -10.22
N THR A 49 -10.41 -1.49 -10.14
CA THR A 49 -9.95 -2.53 -9.22
C THR A 49 -9.47 -2.00 -7.87
N ASP A 50 -9.40 -0.68 -7.71
CA ASP A 50 -8.89 -0.06 -6.49
C ASP A 50 -10.01 0.07 -5.46
N VAL A 51 -9.68 -0.13 -4.20
CA VAL A 51 -10.61 -0.03 -3.07
C VAL A 51 -10.39 1.31 -2.37
N LEU A 52 -11.48 2.05 -2.15
CA LEU A 52 -11.44 3.28 -1.39
C LEU A 52 -11.37 2.98 0.11
N LEU A 53 -10.37 3.53 0.78
CA LEU A 53 -10.17 3.42 2.22
C LEU A 53 -10.43 4.78 2.87
N LEU A 54 -11.38 4.79 3.80
CA LEU A 54 -11.67 5.97 4.62
C LEU A 54 -10.78 5.97 5.87
N PRO A 55 -10.39 7.16 6.37
CA PRO A 55 -9.71 7.29 7.66
C PRO A 55 -10.59 6.73 8.79
N ASP A 56 -10.01 5.87 9.64
CA ASP A 56 -10.67 5.37 10.84
C ASP A 56 -9.62 5.21 11.96
N PRO A 57 -9.90 5.63 13.20
CA PRO A 57 -9.02 5.37 14.34
C PRO A 57 -8.59 3.91 14.48
N ALA A 58 -9.44 2.95 14.10
CA ALA A 58 -9.16 1.52 14.13
C ALA A 58 -8.21 1.05 13.02
N ASN A 59 -8.16 1.75 11.86
CA ASN A 59 -7.27 1.40 10.75
C ASN A 59 -5.99 2.25 10.71
N GLY A 60 -5.90 3.31 11.53
CA GLY A 60 -4.72 4.16 11.67
C GLY A 60 -4.46 5.09 10.47
N LEU A 61 -5.33 5.08 9.45
CA LEU A 61 -5.23 5.99 8.31
C LEU A 61 -5.70 7.39 8.70
N ARG A 62 -4.95 8.40 8.29
CA ARG A 62 -5.25 9.81 8.59
C ARG A 62 -5.98 10.53 7.46
N LYS A 63 -5.94 9.97 6.26
CA LYS A 63 -6.48 10.56 5.03
C LYS A 63 -7.14 9.49 4.19
N GLN A 64 -8.16 9.90 3.44
CA GLN A 64 -8.76 9.05 2.42
C GLN A 64 -7.68 8.55 1.49
N SER A 65 -7.70 7.25 1.24
CA SER A 65 -6.64 6.54 0.56
C SER A 65 -7.20 5.50 -0.40
N LEU A 66 -6.36 5.02 -1.31
CA LEU A 66 -6.65 3.92 -2.20
C LEU A 66 -5.76 2.73 -1.83
N TRP A 67 -6.35 1.55 -1.83
CA TRP A 67 -5.64 0.28 -1.87
C TRP A 67 -5.71 -0.29 -3.29
N PHE A 68 -4.56 -0.69 -3.84
CA PHE A 68 -4.43 -1.11 -5.23
C PHE A 68 -4.82 -2.56 -5.49
N GLY A 69 -5.40 -2.78 -6.66
CA GLY A 69 -5.44 -4.12 -7.27
C GLY A 69 -4.03 -4.60 -7.69
N PRO A 70 -3.81 -5.91 -7.87
CA PRO A 70 -2.51 -6.52 -8.15
C PRO A 70 -1.85 -6.14 -9.50
N VAL A 71 -2.43 -5.24 -10.30
CA VAL A 71 -2.08 -5.04 -11.72
C VAL A 71 -1.12 -3.85 -11.97
N LYS A 72 -0.71 -3.09 -10.94
CA LYS A 72 0.12 -1.88 -11.12
C LYS A 72 1.56 -2.07 -10.62
N SER A 73 2.47 -2.57 -11.46
CA SER A 73 3.90 -2.64 -11.11
C SER A 73 4.71 -1.39 -11.50
N GLN A 74 4.27 -0.57 -12.47
CA GLN A 74 5.20 0.34 -13.16
C GLN A 74 5.14 1.83 -12.81
N ARG A 75 4.12 2.32 -12.09
CA ARG A 75 3.94 3.77 -11.85
C ARG A 75 4.19 4.24 -10.41
N TRP A 76 4.48 3.30 -9.50
CA TRP A 76 4.67 3.56 -8.07
C TRP A 76 6.06 4.00 -7.66
N THR A 77 6.95 4.00 -8.64
CA THR A 77 8.37 3.79 -8.46
C THR A 77 9.16 5.06 -8.82
N ASP A 78 8.45 6.02 -9.42
CA ASP A 78 8.95 7.25 -10.02
C ASP A 78 8.72 8.48 -9.12
N TYR A 79 8.48 8.27 -7.82
CA TYR A 79 8.31 9.33 -6.83
C TYR A 79 9.21 9.14 -5.63
#